data_AF-A0AB39VHF0-F1
#
_entry.id   AF-A0AB39VHF0-F1
#
_cell.length_a   1.000
_cell.length_b   1.000
_cell.length_c   1.000
_cell.angle_alpha   90.00
_cell.angle_beta   90.00
_cell.angle_gamma   90.00
#
_symmetry.space_group_name_H-M   'P 1'
#
loop_
_entity.id
_entity.type
_entity.pdbx_description
1 polymer ?
#
loop_
_entity_poly.entity_id
_entity_poly.type
_entity_poly.pdbx_seq_one_letter_code
_entity_poly.pdbx_strand_id
1 'polypeptide(L)'
;MAEEIKKKKGFFRKNGWVILLVLATGGVVATSFYDKDHEDMIEVTVDKGSEEERIQNNAENYQTITIFVYDKNTKTINEKEVTIPKQLNLVEGDFINEIIKNSDFINENMKFRSAYNLRINNVNTTVVKLNGEFLNLKKNPELFNGFSQAVSNTILKNFSNIQSVVIQIDGETNIG
;
A
#
# COMPACT_ATOMS: atom_id res chain seq x y z
N MET A 1 -21.53 -75.63 37.55
CA MET A 1 -21.03 -74.37 38.15
C MET A 1 -21.24 -73.28 37.13
N ALA A 2 -22.09 -72.30 37.46
CA ALA A 2 -22.44 -71.18 36.60
C ALA A 2 -21.97 -69.91 37.28
N GLU A 3 -21.33 -69.02 36.51
CA GLU A 3 -21.16 -67.62 36.91
C GLU A 3 -21.45 -66.74 35.68
N GLU A 4 -22.67 -66.18 35.66
CA GLU A 4 -23.06 -65.14 34.71
C GLU A 4 -22.60 -63.78 35.25
N ILE A 5 -21.80 -63.05 34.48
CA ILE A 5 -21.44 -61.67 34.79
C ILE A 5 -22.53 -60.72 34.26
N LYS A 6 -23.31 -60.16 35.17
CA LYS A 6 -24.32 -59.11 34.94
C LYS A 6 -23.66 -57.82 34.39
N LYS A 7 -23.98 -57.43 33.15
CA LYS A 7 -23.68 -56.09 32.61
C LYS A 7 -24.61 -55.03 33.23
N LYS A 8 -24.04 -54.07 33.97
CA LYS A 8 -24.75 -52.87 34.46
C LYS A 8 -25.06 -51.93 33.28
N LYS A 9 -26.32 -51.93 32.86
CA LYS A 9 -26.92 -51.03 31.87
C LYS A 9 -27.38 -49.76 32.61
N GLY A 10 -26.70 -48.63 32.50
CA GLY A 10 -27.26 -47.37 33.04
C GLY A 10 -26.34 -46.22 33.45
N PHE A 11 -25.34 -45.84 32.66
CA PHE A 11 -24.62 -44.56 32.91
C PHE A 11 -24.72 -43.53 31.76
N PHE A 12 -25.10 -43.94 30.55
CA PHE A 12 -25.12 -43.06 29.37
C PHE A 12 -26.40 -42.23 29.17
N ARG A 13 -27.45 -42.40 30.00
CA ARG A 13 -28.77 -41.79 29.73
C ARG A 13 -29.04 -40.44 30.42
N LYS A 14 -28.14 -39.93 31.28
CA LYS A 14 -28.42 -38.69 32.03
C LYS A 14 -27.42 -37.54 31.82
N ASN A 15 -26.18 -37.81 31.38
CA ASN A 15 -25.14 -36.78 31.23
C ASN A 15 -24.58 -36.67 29.79
N GLY A 16 -25.30 -37.15 28.78
CA GLY A 16 -24.84 -37.13 27.38
C GLY A 16 -24.54 -35.71 26.84
N TRP A 17 -25.21 -34.68 27.37
CA TRP A 17 -24.98 -33.28 26.99
C TRP A 17 -23.64 -32.71 27.48
N VAL A 18 -23.12 -33.17 28.62
CA VAL A 18 -21.83 -32.71 29.16
C VAL A 18 -20.66 -33.27 28.35
N ILE A 19 -20.79 -34.50 27.85
CA ILE A 19 -19.83 -35.13 26.94
C ILE A 19 -19.77 -34.39 25.58
N LEU A 20 -20.90 -33.86 25.11
CA LEU A 20 -20.99 -33.03 23.90
C LEU A 20 -20.25 -31.68 24.06
N LEU A 21 -20.32 -31.04 25.23
CA LEU A 21 -19.62 -29.77 25.51
C LEU A 21 -18.08 -29.94 25.63
N VAL A 22 -17.61 -31.06 26.16
CA VAL A 22 -16.18 -31.39 26.24
C VAL A 22 -15.60 -31.71 24.85
N LEU A 23 -16.37 -32.36 23.97
CA LEU A 23 -15.97 -32.59 22.57
C LEU A 23 -15.97 -31.28 21.74
N ALA A 24 -16.88 -30.35 22.01
CA ALA A 24 -16.90 -29.05 21.35
C ALA A 24 -15.68 -28.18 21.71
N THR A 25 -15.16 -28.27 22.94
CA THR A 25 -13.94 -27.55 23.35
C THR A 25 -12.65 -28.23 22.86
N GLY A 26 -12.61 -29.56 22.77
CA GLY A 26 -11.50 -30.28 22.11
C GLY A 26 -11.43 -30.05 20.60
N GLY A 27 -12.58 -29.91 19.93
CA GLY A 27 -12.66 -29.63 18.49
C GLY A 27 -12.09 -28.26 18.09
N VAL A 28 -12.29 -27.22 18.90
CA VAL A 28 -11.78 -25.85 18.62
C VAL A 28 -10.26 -25.77 18.73
N VAL A 29 -9.62 -26.58 19.58
CA VAL A 29 -8.14 -26.63 19.67
C VAL A 29 -7.54 -27.39 18.50
N ALA A 30 -8.17 -28.48 18.05
CA ALA A 30 -7.67 -29.27 16.92
C ALA A 30 -7.78 -28.55 15.57
N THR A 31 -8.83 -27.74 15.34
CA THR A 31 -8.90 -26.91 14.12
C THR A 31 -7.85 -25.82 14.14
N SER A 32 -7.47 -25.25 15.29
CA SER A 32 -6.41 -24.22 15.36
C SER A 32 -5.00 -24.75 15.02
N PHE A 33 -4.76 -26.07 15.13
CA PHE A 33 -3.51 -26.70 14.71
C PHE A 33 -3.56 -27.19 13.26
N TYR A 34 -4.74 -27.52 12.72
CA TYR A 34 -4.89 -27.97 11.33
C TYR A 34 -5.03 -26.81 10.34
N ASP A 35 -5.57 -25.66 10.77
CA ASP A 35 -5.61 -24.42 9.97
C ASP A 35 -4.22 -23.78 9.84
N LYS A 36 -3.26 -24.24 10.65
CA LYS A 36 -1.87 -23.78 10.62
C LYS A 36 -1.07 -24.35 9.45
N ASP A 37 -1.58 -25.42 8.81
CA ASP A 37 -1.02 -26.01 7.58
C ASP A 37 -1.78 -25.56 6.32
N HIS A 38 -2.84 -24.75 6.47
CA HIS A 38 -3.61 -24.12 5.40
C HIS A 38 -3.74 -22.61 5.60
N GLU A 39 -2.76 -21.98 6.26
CA GLU A 39 -2.50 -20.59 5.92
C GLU A 39 -2.16 -20.59 4.43
N ASP A 40 -3.01 -19.96 3.62
CA ASP A 40 -2.61 -19.40 2.34
C ASP A 40 -1.43 -18.49 2.64
N MET A 41 -0.25 -19.10 2.74
CA MET A 41 1.02 -18.41 2.67
C MET A 41 0.90 -17.66 1.37
N ILE A 42 0.74 -16.34 1.46
CA ILE A 42 1.05 -15.47 0.34
C ILE A 42 2.53 -15.73 0.10
N GLU A 43 2.82 -16.71 -0.76
CA GLU A 43 4.14 -16.95 -1.26
C GLU A 43 4.44 -15.71 -2.10
N VAL A 44 5.00 -14.70 -1.44
CA VAL A 44 5.61 -13.55 -2.09
C VAL A 44 6.88 -14.09 -2.73
N THR A 45 6.71 -14.85 -3.80
CA THR A 45 7.75 -15.11 -4.77
C THR A 45 8.03 -13.77 -5.40
N VAL A 46 9.00 -13.06 -4.81
CA VAL A 46 9.63 -11.93 -5.46
C VAL A 46 10.31 -12.51 -6.68
N ASP A 47 9.64 -12.43 -7.83
CA ASP A 47 10.21 -12.78 -9.12
C ASP A 47 11.52 -11.99 -9.25
N LYS A 48 12.64 -12.70 -9.23
CA LYS A 48 14.00 -12.12 -9.16
C LYS A 48 14.47 -11.60 -10.52
N GLY A 49 13.61 -11.65 -11.53
CA GLY A 49 13.84 -11.05 -12.85
C GLY A 49 13.86 -9.52 -12.79
N SER A 50 14.40 -8.90 -13.83
CA SER A 50 14.36 -7.44 -13.99
C SER A 50 12.91 -6.92 -14.03
N GLU A 51 12.67 -5.64 -13.72
CA GLU A 51 11.30 -5.09 -13.79
C GLU A 51 10.66 -5.30 -15.17
N GLU A 52 11.45 -5.23 -16.24
CA GLU A 52 11.02 -5.46 -17.62
C GLU A 52 10.58 -6.91 -17.85
N GLU A 53 11.32 -7.90 -17.34
CA GLU A 53 10.95 -9.32 -17.43
C GLU A 53 9.65 -9.62 -16.67
N ARG A 54 9.48 -9.00 -15.50
CA ARG A 54 8.27 -9.17 -14.69
C ARG A 54 7.04 -8.59 -15.38
N ILE A 55 7.18 -7.44 -16.05
CA ILE A 55 6.10 -6.82 -16.83
C ILE A 55 5.74 -7.70 -18.04
N GLN A 56 6.74 -8.21 -18.77
CA GLN A 56 6.51 -9.02 -19.95
C GLN A 56 5.85 -10.37 -19.64
N ASN A 57 6.26 -11.02 -18.55
CA ASN A 57 5.72 -12.32 -18.15
C ASN A 57 4.32 -12.23 -17.50
N ASN A 58 3.93 -11.06 -16.99
CA ASN A 58 2.68 -10.87 -16.25
C ASN A 58 1.95 -9.59 -16.66
N ALA A 59 1.87 -9.29 -17.97
CA ALA A 59 1.31 -8.03 -18.48
C ALA A 59 -0.09 -7.69 -17.93
N GLU A 60 -0.93 -8.70 -17.63
CA GLU A 60 -2.27 -8.50 -17.07
C GLU A 60 -2.27 -7.94 -15.62
N ASN A 61 -1.14 -8.08 -14.92
CA ASN A 61 -0.91 -7.61 -13.54
C ASN A 61 -0.28 -6.21 -13.49
N TYR A 62 -0.11 -5.54 -14.62
CA TYR A 62 0.42 -4.18 -14.69
C TYR A 62 -0.57 -3.25 -15.40
N GLN A 63 -0.43 -1.97 -15.11
CA GLN A 63 -1.19 -0.90 -15.74
C GLN A 63 -0.28 0.30 -16.02
N THR A 64 -0.58 1.04 -17.08
CA THR A 64 0.12 2.28 -17.39
C THR A 64 -0.58 3.45 -16.72
N ILE A 65 0.21 4.31 -16.08
CA ILE A 65 -0.26 5.60 -15.58
C ILE A 65 0.56 6.73 -16.20
N THR A 66 -0.03 7.91 -16.24
CA THR A 66 0.61 9.11 -16.78
C THR A 66 1.05 10.02 -15.64
N ILE A 67 2.34 10.33 -15.62
CA ILE A 67 2.95 11.29 -14.70
C ILE A 67 3.61 12.44 -15.45
N PHE A 68 3.85 13.54 -14.78
CA PHE A 68 4.77 14.58 -15.23
C PHE A 68 6.08 14.47 -14.48
N VAL A 69 7.20 14.68 -15.17
CA VAL A 69 8.54 14.65 -14.59
C VAL A 69 9.30 15.88 -15.06
N TYR A 70 9.98 16.54 -14.12
CA TYR A 70 10.87 17.66 -14.43
C TYR A 70 12.24 17.14 -14.85
N ASP A 71 12.72 17.58 -16.01
CA ASP A 71 14.06 17.29 -16.50
C ASP A 71 14.99 18.48 -16.20
N LYS A 72 15.99 18.26 -15.35
CA LYS A 72 16.94 19.31 -14.93
C LYS A 72 17.87 19.79 -16.05
N ASN A 73 18.07 18.97 -17.10
CA ASN A 73 18.98 19.28 -18.19
C ASN A 73 18.29 20.18 -19.22
N THR A 74 17.04 19.87 -19.56
CA THR A 74 16.23 20.68 -20.48
C THR A 74 15.47 21.80 -19.78
N LYS A 75 15.33 21.72 -18.45
CA LYS A 75 14.53 22.61 -17.61
C LYS A 75 13.05 22.60 -17.99
N THR A 76 12.55 21.49 -18.52
CA THR A 76 11.16 21.32 -18.93
C THR A 76 10.45 20.26 -18.09
N ILE A 77 9.12 20.36 -18.04
CA ILE A 77 8.26 19.33 -17.45
C ILE A 77 7.65 18.55 -18.60
N ASN A 78 7.93 17.27 -18.64
CA ASN A 78 7.49 16.39 -19.71
C ASN A 78 6.51 15.36 -19.16
N GLU A 79 5.51 15.03 -19.97
CA GLU A 79 4.61 13.92 -19.70
C GLU A 79 5.33 12.59 -19.96
N LYS A 80 5.13 11.62 -19.07
CA LYS A 80 5.75 10.31 -19.13
C LYS A 80 4.73 9.24 -18.74
N GLU A 81 4.65 8.21 -19.55
CA GLU A 81 3.94 6.98 -19.21
C GLU A 81 4.86 6.07 -18.40
N VAL A 82 4.34 5.54 -17.30
CA VAL A 82 5.06 4.59 -16.43
C VAL A 82 4.17 3.39 -16.15
N THR A 83 4.78 2.22 -16.09
CA THR A 83 4.10 0.95 -15.85
C THR A 83 4.22 0.60 -14.37
N ILE A 84 3.08 0.44 -13.70
CA ILE A 84 3.02 0.07 -12.29
C ILE A 84 2.21 -1.23 -12.11
N PRO A 85 2.42 -1.98 -11.00
CA PRO A 85 1.55 -3.09 -10.66
C PRO A 85 0.09 -2.63 -10.60
N LYS A 86 -0.80 -3.48 -11.09
CA LYS A 86 -2.24 -3.21 -11.14
C LYS A 86 -2.78 -3.05 -9.73
N GLN A 87 -3.49 -1.95 -9.49
CA GLN A 87 -4.11 -1.62 -8.21
C GLN A 87 -5.61 -1.40 -8.44
N LEU A 88 -6.43 -1.82 -7.47
CA LEU A 88 -7.89 -1.66 -7.58
C LEU A 88 -8.28 -0.17 -7.68
N ASN A 89 -7.63 0.67 -6.86
CA ASN A 89 -7.83 2.10 -6.83
C ASN A 89 -6.46 2.78 -6.78
N LEU A 90 -6.18 3.63 -7.75
CA LEU A 90 -5.03 4.53 -7.69
C LEU A 90 -5.33 5.69 -6.76
N VAL A 91 -4.38 6.01 -5.89
CA VAL A 91 -4.42 7.19 -5.03
C VAL A 91 -3.28 8.13 -5.36
N GLU A 92 -3.35 9.37 -4.89
CA GLU A 92 -2.39 10.43 -5.19
C GLU A 92 -0.95 9.99 -4.87
N GLY A 93 -0.78 9.20 -3.80
CA GLY A 93 0.51 8.67 -3.38
C GLY A 93 1.18 7.75 -4.40
N ASP A 94 0.42 6.97 -5.19
CA ASP A 94 0.99 6.07 -6.20
C ASP A 94 1.70 6.89 -7.29
N PHE A 95 1.03 7.95 -7.77
CA PHE A 95 1.60 8.88 -8.76
C PHE A 95 2.83 9.61 -8.20
N ILE A 96 2.76 10.11 -6.96
CA ILE A 96 3.87 10.87 -6.35
C ILE A 96 5.11 9.99 -6.18
N ASN A 97 4.93 8.72 -5.79
CA ASN A 97 6.02 7.76 -5.69
C ASN A 97 6.70 7.54 -7.05
N GLU A 98 5.92 7.43 -8.13
CA GLU A 98 6.51 7.28 -9.46
C GLU A 98 7.24 8.55 -9.93
N ILE A 99 6.75 9.74 -9.62
CA ILE A 99 7.50 10.99 -9.90
C ILE A 99 8.84 11.00 -9.17
N ILE A 100 8.86 10.61 -7.89
CA ILE A 100 10.09 10.52 -7.07
C ILE A 100 11.08 9.55 -7.71
N LYS A 101 10.63 8.34 -8.09
CA LYS A 101 11.48 7.33 -8.75
C LYS A 101 12.06 7.81 -10.08
N ASN A 102 11.29 8.57 -10.84
CA ASN A 102 11.66 9.03 -12.17
C ASN A 102 12.42 10.38 -12.19
N SER A 103 12.67 10.98 -11.03
CA SER A 103 13.39 12.24 -10.90
C SER A 103 14.86 12.00 -10.56
N ASP A 104 15.76 12.21 -11.52
CA ASP A 104 17.19 11.89 -11.42
C ASP A 104 18.00 12.74 -10.41
N PHE A 105 17.36 13.74 -9.80
CA PHE A 105 17.92 14.64 -8.79
C PHE A 105 17.37 14.35 -7.39
N ILE A 106 16.47 13.37 -7.26
CA ILE A 106 15.92 12.89 -6.00
C ILE A 106 16.72 11.68 -5.56
N ASN A 107 17.16 11.68 -4.30
CA ASN A 107 17.96 10.59 -3.75
C ASN A 107 17.08 9.55 -3.05
N GLU A 108 17.67 8.40 -2.71
CA GLU A 108 16.96 7.28 -2.07
C GLU A 108 16.38 7.61 -0.69
N ASN A 109 16.88 8.64 0.01
CA ASN A 109 16.40 9.03 1.34
C ASN A 109 15.20 9.98 1.26
N MET A 110 14.96 10.62 0.12
CA MET A 110 13.80 11.46 -0.13
C MET A 110 12.56 10.58 -0.35
N LYS A 111 11.61 10.65 0.58
CA LYS A 111 10.42 9.79 0.60
C LYS A 111 9.14 10.60 0.72
N PHE A 112 8.15 10.17 -0.06
CA PHE A 112 6.76 10.49 0.19
C PHE A 112 6.31 9.93 1.55
N ARG A 113 5.50 10.69 2.28
CA ARG A 113 4.94 10.28 3.58
C ARG A 113 3.45 9.99 3.48
N SER A 114 2.69 10.96 2.97
CA SER A 114 1.25 10.83 2.84
C SER A 114 0.68 11.89 1.91
N ALA A 115 -0.51 11.62 1.38
CA ALA A 115 -1.32 12.58 0.65
C ALA A 115 -2.74 12.50 1.21
N TYR A 116 -3.38 13.65 1.40
CA TYR A 116 -4.75 13.70 1.85
C TYR A 116 -5.44 14.96 1.35
N ASN A 117 -6.75 14.86 1.14
CA ASN A 117 -7.55 15.93 0.57
C ASN A 117 -8.21 16.73 1.69
N LEU A 118 -8.03 18.05 1.65
CA LEU A 118 -8.67 19.01 2.56
C LEU A 118 -9.36 20.09 1.76
N ARG A 119 -10.41 20.67 2.35
CA ARG A 119 -11.03 21.87 1.82
C ARG A 119 -10.40 23.10 2.46
N ILE A 120 -9.52 23.79 1.73
CA ILE A 120 -8.84 25.00 2.18
C ILE A 120 -9.47 26.19 1.45
N ASN A 121 -10.02 27.16 2.19
CA ASN A 121 -10.72 28.31 1.59
C ASN A 121 -11.78 27.90 0.55
N ASN A 122 -12.53 26.84 0.85
CA ASN A 122 -13.55 26.25 -0.01
C ASN A 122 -13.04 25.51 -1.27
N VAL A 123 -11.71 25.44 -1.48
CA VAL A 123 -11.04 24.76 -2.60
C VAL A 123 -10.63 23.34 -2.19
N ASN A 124 -10.99 22.33 -2.99
CA ASN A 124 -10.55 20.96 -2.74
C ASN A 124 -9.06 20.81 -3.07
N THR A 125 -8.26 20.62 -2.03
CA THR A 125 -6.81 20.72 -2.08
C THR A 125 -6.17 19.42 -1.62
N THR A 126 -5.30 18.84 -2.43
CA THR A 126 -4.45 17.73 -2.00
C THR A 126 -3.24 18.29 -1.27
N VAL A 127 -3.07 17.89 -0.01
CA VAL A 127 -1.86 18.16 0.75
C VAL A 127 -0.93 16.96 0.62
N VAL A 128 0.25 17.18 0.05
CA VAL A 128 1.31 16.19 -0.13
C VAL A 128 2.36 16.40 0.95
N LYS A 129 2.56 15.40 1.81
CA LYS A 129 3.61 15.39 2.82
C LYS A 129 4.82 14.60 2.37
N LEU A 130 5.98 15.23 2.51
CA LEU A 130 7.28 14.68 2.17
C LEU A 130 8.17 14.68 3.43
N ASN A 131 9.13 13.74 3.50
CA ASN A 131 10.05 13.71 4.62
C ASN A 131 11.07 14.86 4.59
N GLY A 132 11.75 15.10 5.71
CA GLY A 132 12.66 16.24 5.88
C GLY A 132 13.86 16.29 4.93
N GLU A 133 14.21 15.18 4.27
CA GLU A 133 15.26 15.17 3.25
C GLU A 133 14.97 16.14 2.09
N PHE A 134 13.69 16.40 1.79
CA PHE A 134 13.30 17.39 0.79
C PHE A 134 13.67 18.84 1.15
N LEU A 135 13.99 19.14 2.41
CA LEU A 135 14.53 20.45 2.80
C LEU A 135 15.84 20.76 2.09
N ASN A 136 16.65 19.73 1.79
CA ASN A 136 17.88 19.91 1.01
C ASN A 136 17.59 20.25 -0.45
N LEU A 137 16.57 19.62 -1.05
CA LEU A 137 16.11 19.95 -2.39
C LEU A 137 15.57 21.38 -2.47
N LYS A 138 14.84 21.82 -1.44
CA LYS A 138 14.27 23.17 -1.34
C LYS A 138 15.31 24.30 -1.36
N LYS A 139 16.55 24.02 -0.96
CA LYS A 139 17.69 24.96 -1.08
C LYS A 139 18.05 25.26 -2.55
N ASN A 140 17.60 24.43 -3.49
CA ASN A 140 17.68 24.68 -4.92
C ASN A 140 16.26 24.95 -5.48
N PRO A 141 15.84 26.23 -5.58
CA PRO A 141 14.48 26.58 -6.00
C PRO A 141 14.11 26.06 -7.39
N GLU A 142 15.07 25.96 -8.32
CA GLU A 142 14.81 25.46 -9.67
C GLU A 142 14.35 24.00 -9.63
N LEU A 143 15.13 23.12 -8.98
CA LEU A 143 14.80 21.71 -8.86
C LEU A 143 13.54 21.49 -8.03
N PHE A 144 13.41 22.21 -6.91
CA PHE A 144 12.25 22.06 -6.02
C PHE A 144 10.95 22.54 -6.68
N ASN A 145 10.97 23.67 -7.39
CA ASN A 145 9.80 24.18 -8.10
C ASN A 145 9.44 23.27 -9.28
N GLY A 146 10.45 22.78 -10.03
CA GLY A 146 10.24 21.81 -11.10
C GLY A 146 9.56 20.54 -10.60
N PHE A 147 10.06 19.96 -9.50
CA PHE A 147 9.42 18.83 -8.83
C PHE A 147 8.00 19.16 -8.34
N SER A 148 7.82 20.31 -7.70
CA SER A 148 6.52 20.72 -7.14
C SER A 148 5.45 20.89 -8.23
N GLN A 149 5.85 21.45 -9.38
CA GLN A 149 4.99 21.61 -10.53
C GLN A 149 4.70 20.27 -11.22
N ALA A 150 5.68 19.36 -11.30
CA ALA A 150 5.47 18.00 -11.80
C ALA A 150 4.44 17.23 -10.96
N VAL A 151 4.54 17.30 -9.62
CA VAL A 151 3.54 16.75 -8.70
C VAL A 151 2.17 17.39 -8.94
N SER A 152 2.11 18.73 -8.97
CA SER A 152 0.85 19.45 -9.14
C SER A 152 0.15 19.11 -10.46
N ASN A 153 0.87 19.13 -11.58
CA ASN A 153 0.34 18.79 -12.89
C ASN A 153 -0.20 17.35 -12.93
N THR A 154 0.52 16.42 -12.31
CA THR A 154 0.13 15.01 -12.27
C THR A 154 -1.17 14.80 -11.49
N ILE A 155 -1.27 15.39 -10.30
CA ILE A 155 -2.48 15.26 -9.48
C ILE A 155 -3.67 15.94 -10.16
N LEU A 156 -3.51 17.18 -10.65
CA LEU A 156 -4.59 17.92 -11.30
C LEU A 156 -5.08 17.25 -12.59
N LYS A 157 -4.20 16.55 -13.32
CA LYS A 157 -4.58 15.79 -14.52
C LYS A 157 -5.35 14.51 -14.19
N ASN A 158 -4.96 13.79 -13.14
CA ASN A 158 -5.50 12.46 -12.85
C ASN A 158 -6.69 12.48 -11.86
N PHE A 159 -6.86 13.54 -11.06
CA PHE A 159 -7.91 13.64 -10.05
C PHE A 159 -8.78 14.88 -10.29
N SER A 160 -9.84 14.70 -11.10
CA SER A 160 -10.72 15.79 -11.57
C SER A 160 -11.45 16.56 -10.46
N ASN A 161 -11.59 15.98 -9.28
CA ASN A 161 -12.17 16.61 -8.11
C ASN A 161 -11.20 17.54 -7.37
N ILE A 162 -9.89 17.45 -7.64
CA ILE A 162 -8.85 18.26 -7.01
C ILE A 162 -8.63 19.55 -7.81
N GLN A 163 -8.55 20.67 -7.10
CA GLN A 163 -8.40 22.00 -7.69
C GLN A 163 -7.07 22.65 -7.33
N SER A 164 -6.43 22.18 -6.26
CA SER A 164 -5.16 22.72 -5.79
C SER A 164 -4.31 21.63 -5.15
N VAL A 165 -2.99 21.84 -5.17
CA VAL A 165 -2.01 20.94 -4.56
C VAL A 165 -1.06 21.77 -3.72
N VAL A 166 -0.82 21.33 -2.48
CA VAL A 166 0.11 21.97 -1.56
C VAL A 166 1.12 20.93 -1.09
N ILE A 167 2.41 21.25 -1.20
CA ILE A 167 3.49 20.39 -0.74
C ILE A 167 3.98 20.89 0.63
N GLN A 168 4.06 19.97 1.59
CA GLN A 168 4.57 20.19 2.94
C GLN A 168 5.75 19.26 3.19
N ILE A 169 6.79 19.77 3.84
CA ILE A 169 7.97 18.99 4.20
C ILE A 169 8.05 18.85 5.71
N ASP A 170 8.24 17.63 6.20
CA ASP A 170 8.46 17.35 7.62
C ASP A 170 9.68 18.15 8.13
N GLY A 171 9.53 18.83 9.27
CA GLY A 171 10.59 19.65 9.85
C GLY A 171 10.73 21.04 9.22
N GLU A 172 9.88 21.39 8.26
CA GLU A 172 9.77 22.76 7.80
C GLU A 172 9.19 23.65 8.92
N THR A 173 9.96 24.64 9.35
CA THR A 173 9.46 25.69 10.23
C THR A 173 8.83 26.75 9.36
N ASN A 174 7.51 26.94 9.49
CA ASN A 174 6.84 28.09 8.92
C ASN A 174 7.34 29.35 9.65
N ILE A 175 8.48 29.89 9.22
CA ILE A 175 8.87 31.25 9.59
C ILE A 175 7.98 32.15 8.74
N GLY A 176 6.88 32.58 9.35
CA GLY A 176 5.95 33.58 8.80
C GLY A 176 6.56 34.97 8.72
#